data_AF-A0A927PDS2-F1
#
_entry.id   AF-A0A927PDS2-F1
#
_cell.length_a   1.000
_cell.length_b   1.000
_cell.length_c   1.000
_cell.angle_alpha   90.00
_cell.angle_beta   90.00
_cell.angle_gamma   90.00
#
_symmetry.space_group_name_H-M   'P 1'
#
loop_
_entity.id
_entity.type
_entity.pdbx_description
1 polymer ?
#
loop_
_entity_poly.entity_id
_entity_poly.type
_entity_poly.pdbx_seq_one_letter_code
_entity_poly.pdbx_strand_id
1 'polypeptide(L)'
;MRKHHKHLHLARRKMGHIIDELYTALLHYGSADVDLHIKRMENGMRLYVQSNFSPEHIQHIQRMGELLNPAVRSPAMVEEYWELAGEDQYTSDSEMALVGQMAEEAELTISGDRVNIELFVAF
;
A
#
# COMPACT_ATOMS: atom_id res chain seq x y z
N MET A 1 -19.51 -16.34 14.42
CA MET A 1 -18.43 -15.55 15.06
C MET A 1 -17.00 -15.87 14.60
N ARG A 2 -16.61 -17.13 14.34
CA ARG A 2 -15.22 -17.49 13.93
C ARG A 2 -14.73 -16.95 12.57
N LYS A 3 -15.60 -16.82 11.55
CA LYS A 3 -15.20 -16.29 10.22
C LYS A 3 -14.81 -14.81 10.27
N HIS A 4 -15.61 -13.98 10.93
CA HIS A 4 -15.39 -12.52 11.00
C HIS A 4 -14.06 -12.12 11.66
N HIS A 5 -13.56 -12.92 12.63
CA HIS A 5 -12.25 -12.70 13.24
C HIS A 5 -11.07 -13.00 12.30
N LYS A 6 -11.19 -14.00 11.41
CA LYS A 6 -10.12 -14.36 10.46
C LYS A 6 -9.96 -13.28 9.38
N HIS A 7 -11.08 -12.79 8.87
CA HIS A 7 -11.19 -11.70 7.90
C HIS A 7 -10.53 -10.41 8.41
N LEU A 8 -10.91 -9.98 9.63
CA LEU A 8 -10.28 -8.84 10.29
C LEU A 8 -8.77 -9.02 10.52
N HIS A 9 -8.32 -10.22 10.91
CA HIS A 9 -6.90 -10.49 11.14
C HIS A 9 -6.09 -10.38 9.85
N LEU A 10 -6.59 -10.94 8.74
CA LEU A 10 -5.93 -10.85 7.44
C LEU A 10 -5.86 -9.40 6.95
N ALA A 11 -6.97 -8.65 7.05
CA ALA A 11 -7.00 -7.24 6.70
C ALA A 11 -5.96 -6.43 7.48
N ARG A 12 -5.82 -6.69 8.79
CA ARG A 12 -4.80 -6.05 9.65
C ARG A 12 -3.37 -6.40 9.22
N ARG A 13 -3.11 -7.64 8.79
CA ARG A 13 -1.80 -8.04 8.27
C ARG A 13 -1.49 -7.35 6.94
N LYS A 14 -2.43 -7.36 6.00
CA LYS A 14 -2.32 -6.60 4.74
C LYS A 14 -2.02 -5.14 5.00
N MET A 15 -2.78 -4.50 5.90
CA MET A 15 -2.58 -3.10 6.26
C MET A 15 -1.20 -2.84 6.86
N GLY A 16 -0.70 -3.75 7.71
CA GLY A 16 0.68 -3.67 8.23
C GLY A 16 1.72 -3.68 7.12
N HIS A 17 1.59 -4.61 6.17
CA HIS A 17 2.48 -4.70 5.00
C HIS A 17 2.42 -3.46 4.12
N ILE A 18 1.21 -3.01 3.79
CA ILE A 18 0.96 -1.80 3.00
C ILE A 18 1.65 -0.59 3.65
N ILE A 19 1.54 -0.44 4.96
CA ILE A 19 2.20 0.65 5.68
C ILE A 19 3.72 0.56 5.55
N ASP A 20 4.28 -0.65 5.77
CA ASP A 20 5.71 -0.88 5.76
C ASP A 20 6.35 -0.51 4.42
N GLU A 21 5.75 -0.98 3.34
CA GLU A 21 6.22 -0.71 1.99
C GLU A 21 6.04 0.75 1.59
N LEU A 22 4.93 1.40 1.97
CA LEU A 22 4.67 2.78 1.60
C LEU A 22 5.65 3.74 2.27
N TYR A 23 5.85 3.64 3.60
CA TYR A 23 6.79 4.56 4.23
C TYR A 23 8.23 4.27 3.77
N THR A 24 8.59 2.99 3.55
CA THR A 24 9.92 2.61 3.06
C THR A 24 10.19 3.21 1.68
N ALA A 25 9.24 3.09 0.76
CA ALA A 25 9.35 3.68 -0.57
C ALA A 25 9.42 5.22 -0.51
N LEU A 26 8.57 5.86 0.30
CA LEU A 26 8.55 7.33 0.41
C LEU A 26 9.85 7.88 1.01
N LEU A 27 10.38 7.26 2.05
CA LEU A 27 11.69 7.61 2.61
C LEU A 27 12.81 7.40 1.57
N HIS A 28 12.75 6.33 0.79
CA HIS A 28 13.68 6.09 -0.31
C HIS A 28 13.60 7.20 -1.39
N TYR A 29 12.42 7.78 -1.62
CA TYR A 29 12.19 8.89 -2.55
C TYR A 29 12.43 10.28 -1.94
N GLY A 30 13.15 10.34 -0.82
CA GLY A 30 13.61 11.59 -0.22
C GLY A 30 12.59 12.30 0.66
N SER A 31 11.56 11.58 1.12
CA SER A 31 10.67 12.09 2.16
C SER A 31 11.44 12.45 3.44
N ALA A 32 11.11 13.60 4.02
CA ALA A 32 11.55 14.01 5.35
C ALA A 32 10.50 13.70 6.42
N ASP A 33 9.23 13.61 6.02
CA ASP A 33 8.08 13.33 6.87
C ASP A 33 7.07 12.44 6.13
N VAL A 34 6.65 11.36 6.79
CA VAL A 34 5.54 10.51 6.34
C VAL A 34 4.47 10.48 7.43
N ASP A 35 3.34 11.11 7.15
CA ASP A 35 2.16 11.08 8.00
C ASP A 35 1.25 9.92 7.62
N LEU A 36 0.93 9.07 8.59
CA LEU A 36 0.06 7.90 8.41
C LEU A 36 -1.16 8.02 9.33
N HIS A 37 -2.35 7.98 8.74
CA HIS A 37 -3.60 7.97 9.50
C HIS A 37 -4.47 6.79 9.09
N ILE A 38 -4.72 5.88 10.03
CA ILE A 38 -5.54 4.69 9.81
C ILE A 38 -6.88 4.87 10.50
N LYS A 39 -7.95 4.63 9.75
CA LYS A 39 -9.32 4.60 10.27
C LYS A 39 -9.91 3.21 10.10
N ARG A 40 -10.34 2.60 11.20
CA ARG A 40 -11.17 1.39 11.16
C ARG A 40 -12.60 1.76 10.78
N MET A 41 -13.16 1.04 9.82
CA MET A 41 -14.53 1.17 9.34
C MET A 41 -15.32 -0.11 9.65
N GLU A 42 -16.63 -0.12 9.36
CA GLU A 42 -17.48 -1.30 9.58
C GLU A 42 -17.14 -2.47 8.65
N ASN A 43 -16.72 -2.16 7.42
CA ASN A 43 -16.44 -3.12 6.34
C ASN A 43 -14.95 -3.27 6.01
N GLY A 44 -14.06 -2.54 6.69
CA GLY A 44 -12.64 -2.53 6.35
C GLY A 44 -11.83 -1.51 7.15
N MET A 45 -10.68 -1.14 6.61
CA MET A 45 -9.81 -0.09 7.12
C MET A 45 -9.40 0.83 5.99
N ARG A 46 -9.30 2.12 6.31
CA ARG A 46 -8.85 3.15 5.37
C ARG A 46 -7.54 3.73 5.87
N LEU A 47 -6.56 3.85 4.98
CA LEU A 47 -5.26 4.46 5.24
C LEU A 47 -5.17 5.74 4.42
N TYR A 48 -4.77 6.81 5.10
CA TYR A 48 -4.38 8.07 4.51
C TYR A 48 -2.89 8.25 4.74
N VAL A 49 -2.14 8.50 3.67
CA VAL A 49 -0.71 8.78 3.70
C VAL A 49 -0.46 10.16 3.11
N GLN A 50 0.34 10.97 3.78
CA GLN A 50 0.85 12.23 3.24
C GLN A 50 2.35 12.28 3.42
N SER A 51 3.06 12.75 2.39
CA SER A 51 4.51 12.85 2.42
C SER A 51 5.00 13.90 1.44
N ASN A 52 6.13 14.52 1.73
CA ASN A 52 6.94 15.17 0.69
C ASN A 52 7.77 14.12 -0.09
N PHE A 53 8.37 14.53 -1.20
CA PHE A 53 9.36 13.74 -1.95
C PHE A 53 10.35 14.66 -2.64
N SER A 54 11.57 14.18 -2.93
CA SER A 54 12.52 14.99 -3.69
C SER A 54 12.09 15.08 -5.17
N PRO A 55 12.13 16.26 -5.81
CA PRO A 55 11.61 16.45 -7.17
C PRO A 55 12.19 15.50 -8.23
N GLU A 56 13.44 15.05 -8.08
CA GLU A 56 14.08 14.07 -8.96
C GLU A 56 13.38 12.70 -8.97
N HIS A 57 12.60 12.37 -7.93
CA HIS A 57 11.87 11.12 -7.82
C HIS A 57 10.42 11.18 -8.34
N ILE A 58 10.01 12.28 -8.97
CA ILE A 58 8.62 12.43 -9.47
C ILE A 58 8.17 11.27 -10.37
N GLN A 59 9.05 10.73 -11.20
CA GLN A 59 8.74 9.59 -12.07
C GLN A 59 8.48 8.31 -11.26
N HIS A 60 9.19 8.11 -10.15
CA HIS A 60 8.97 6.99 -9.24
C HIS A 60 7.65 7.13 -8.48
N ILE A 61 7.28 8.35 -8.06
CA ILE A 61 5.98 8.61 -7.42
C ILE A 61 4.82 8.38 -8.41
N GLN A 62 4.97 8.82 -9.66
CA GLN A 62 3.97 8.54 -10.70
C GLN A 62 3.83 7.04 -10.95
N ARG A 63 4.96 6.33 -11.05
CA ARG A 63 4.98 4.88 -11.21
C ARG A 63 4.33 4.16 -10.02
N MET A 64 4.58 4.61 -8.80
CA MET A 64 3.90 4.11 -7.59
C MET A 64 2.38 4.19 -7.75
N GLY A 65 1.85 5.31 -8.24
CA GLY A 65 0.40 5.47 -8.46
C GLY A 65 -0.18 4.43 -9.43
N GLU A 66 0.54 4.12 -10.51
CA GLU A 66 0.14 3.08 -11.47
C GLU A 66 0.16 1.67 -10.85
N LEU A 67 1.15 1.39 -10.00
CA LEU A 67 1.32 0.09 -9.35
C LEU A 67 0.29 -0.15 -8.25
N LEU A 68 -0.05 0.91 -7.49
CA LEU A 68 -1.07 0.88 -6.45
C LEU A 68 -2.48 0.65 -7.00
N ASN A 69 -2.76 1.11 -8.22
CA ASN A 69 -4.05 0.92 -8.88
C ASN A 69 -3.92 0.09 -10.17
N PRO A 70 -3.65 -1.22 -10.05
CA PRO A 70 -3.40 -2.07 -11.20
C PRO A 70 -4.67 -2.28 -12.03
N ALA A 71 -4.56 -2.19 -13.35
CA ALA A 71 -5.67 -2.45 -14.27
C ALA A 71 -6.21 -3.89 -14.20
N VAL A 72 -5.37 -4.84 -13.79
CA VAL A 72 -5.73 -6.26 -13.62
C VAL A 72 -5.47 -6.69 -12.19
N ARG A 73 -6.51 -7.20 -11.53
CA ARG A 73 -6.44 -7.75 -10.18
C ARG A 73 -6.03 -9.23 -10.22
N SER A 74 -5.08 -9.63 -9.37
CA SER A 74 -4.57 -11.00 -9.28
C SER A 74 -4.60 -11.48 -7.81
N PRO A 75 -5.69 -12.14 -7.38
CA PRO A 75 -5.77 -12.71 -6.03
C PRO A 75 -4.67 -13.75 -5.76
N ALA A 76 -4.28 -14.52 -6.79
CA ALA A 76 -3.23 -15.53 -6.69
C ALA A 76 -1.88 -14.94 -6.27
N MET A 77 -1.56 -13.71 -6.70
CA MET A 77 -0.31 -13.03 -6.32
C MET A 77 -0.29 -12.71 -4.82
N VAL A 78 -1.43 -12.30 -4.26
CA VAL A 78 -1.57 -12.04 -2.83
C VAL A 78 -1.51 -13.34 -2.03
N GLU A 79 -2.17 -14.40 -2.50
CA GLU A 79 -2.12 -15.72 -1.88
C GLU A 79 -0.70 -16.31 -1.86
N GLU A 80 0.02 -16.24 -2.98
CA GLU A 80 1.41 -16.71 -3.11
C GLU A 80 2.35 -16.04 -2.11
N TYR A 81 2.25 -14.72 -1.95
CA TYR A 81 3.02 -13.98 -0.94
C TYR A 81 2.76 -14.51 0.47
N TRP A 82 1.51 -14.80 0.82
CA TRP A 82 1.17 -15.27 2.17
C TRP A 82 1.49 -16.74 2.42
N GLU A 83 1.51 -17.58 1.38
CA GLU A 83 1.67 -19.02 1.51
C GLU A 83 3.10 -19.52 1.25
N LEU A 84 3.89 -18.83 0.42
CA LEU A 84 5.10 -19.42 -0.17
C LEU A 84 6.37 -18.56 -0.05
N ALA A 85 6.28 -17.25 0.07
CA ALA A 85 7.46 -16.38 0.03
C ALA A 85 7.26 -15.16 0.94
N GLY A 86 7.79 -15.22 2.16
CA GLY A 86 8.03 -14.00 2.94
C GLY A 86 9.04 -13.07 2.25
N GLU A 87 9.23 -11.88 2.82
CA GLU A 87 9.95 -10.66 2.37
C GLU A 87 11.22 -10.81 1.47
N ASP A 88 11.91 -11.96 1.44
CA ASP A 88 13.26 -12.11 0.85
C ASP A 88 13.33 -12.11 -0.70
N GLN A 89 12.21 -12.01 -1.44
CA GLN A 89 12.20 -12.21 -2.91
C GLN A 89 11.77 -11.02 -3.76
N TYR A 90 11.42 -9.89 -3.16
CA TYR A 90 10.77 -8.79 -3.90
C TYR A 90 11.66 -7.53 -3.99
N THR A 91 11.62 -6.88 -5.16
CA THR A 91 12.13 -5.53 -5.38
C THR A 91 11.08 -4.49 -4.98
N SER A 92 11.48 -3.22 -4.81
CA SER A 92 10.57 -2.12 -4.43
C SER A 92 9.36 -1.98 -5.38
N ASP A 93 9.55 -2.18 -6.68
CA ASP A 93 8.47 -2.12 -7.67
C ASP A 93 7.53 -3.32 -7.56
N SER A 94 8.06 -4.52 -7.30
CA SER A 94 7.23 -5.70 -7.09
C SER A 94 6.48 -5.66 -5.76
N GLU A 95 7.07 -5.08 -4.72
CA GLU A 95 6.38 -4.82 -3.45
C GLU A 95 5.25 -3.82 -3.65
N MET A 96 5.49 -2.71 -4.36
CA MET A 96 4.44 -1.74 -4.61
C MET A 96 3.30 -2.30 -5.49
N ALA A 97 3.63 -3.16 -6.45
CA ALA A 97 2.62 -3.89 -7.22
C ALA A 97 1.78 -4.81 -6.34
N LEU A 98 2.43 -5.53 -5.41
CA LEU A 98 1.76 -6.39 -4.44
C LEU A 98 0.85 -5.57 -3.50
N VAL A 99 1.33 -4.44 -2.97
CA VAL A 99 0.54 -3.47 -2.18
C VAL A 99 -0.72 -3.08 -2.95
N GLY A 100 -0.57 -2.75 -4.24
CA GLY A 100 -1.69 -2.46 -5.13
C GLY A 100 -2.70 -3.62 -5.18
N GLN A 101 -2.24 -4.87 -5.30
CA GLN A 101 -3.11 -6.05 -5.28
C GLN A 101 -3.77 -6.31 -3.91
N MET A 102 -3.15 -5.89 -2.81
CA MET A 102 -3.69 -6.11 -1.45
C MET A 102 -4.89 -5.22 -1.13
N ALA A 103 -4.93 -4.00 -1.69
CA ALA A 103 -5.97 -3.00 -1.44
C ALA A 103 -7.11 -3.04 -2.46
N GLU A 104 -8.35 -2.97 -2.00
CA GLU A 104 -9.54 -2.91 -2.86
C GLU A 104 -9.64 -1.57 -3.60
N GLU A 105 -9.26 -0.48 -2.93
CA GLU A 105 -9.20 0.88 -3.51
C GLU A 105 -7.83 1.48 -3.21
N ALA A 106 -7.29 2.18 -4.20
CA ALA A 106 -6.05 2.94 -4.07
C ALA A 106 -6.11 4.17 -4.97
N GLU A 107 -5.80 5.33 -4.41
CA GLU A 107 -5.66 6.57 -5.15
C GLU A 107 -4.39 7.29 -4.69
N LEU A 108 -3.63 7.82 -5.65
CA LEU A 108 -2.46 8.64 -5.41
C LEU A 108 -2.65 9.97 -6.14
N THR A 109 -2.48 11.07 -5.40
CA THR A 109 -2.51 12.43 -5.96
C THR A 109 -1.21 13.15 -5.62
N ILE A 110 -0.67 13.88 -6.62
CA ILE A 110 0.53 14.71 -6.46
C ILE A 110 0.09 16.17 -6.47
N SER A 111 0.61 16.96 -5.53
CA SER A 111 0.35 18.40 -5.43
C SER A 111 1.64 19.11 -5.06
N GLY A 112 2.31 19.69 -6.05
CA GLY A 112 3.65 20.27 -5.87
C GLY A 112 4.68 19.18 -5.57
N ASP A 113 5.35 19.33 -4.43
CA ASP A 113 6.36 18.40 -3.88
C ASP A 113 5.77 17.42 -2.85
N ARG A 114 4.44 17.36 -2.75
CA ARG A 114 3.73 16.45 -1.84
C ARG A 114 2.91 15.41 -2.59
N VAL A 115 2.83 14.23 -1.98
CA VAL A 115 1.99 13.12 -2.40
C VAL A 115 0.96 12.81 -1.31
N ASN A 116 -0.27 12.53 -1.72
CA ASN A 116 -1.33 12.02 -0.87
C ASN A 116 -1.79 10.67 -1.42
N ILE A 117 -1.86 9.67 -0.57
CA ILE A 117 -2.28 8.32 -0.94
C ILE A 117 -3.46 7.93 -0.04
N GLU A 118 -4.52 7.43 -0.66
CA GLU A 118 -5.69 6.90 0.04
C GLU A 118 -5.93 5.45 -0.37
N LEU A 119 -5.98 4.56 0.60
CA LEU A 119 -6.11 3.12 0.40
C LEU A 119 -7.23 2.55 1.26
N PHE A 120 -7.97 1.58 0.72
CA PHE A 120 -8.97 0.83 1.47
C PHE A 120 -8.70 -0.67 1.41
N VAL A 121 -8.77 -1.32 2.58
CA VAL A 121 -8.65 -2.77 2.73
C VAL A 121 -9.90 -3.32 3.40
N ALA A 122 -10.64 -4.21 2.72
CA ALA A 122 -11.84 -4.85 3.23
C ALA A 122 -11.53 -5.99 4.23
N PHE A 123 -12.54 -6.36 5.05
CA PHE A 123 -12.47 -7.53 5.94
C PHE A 123 -12.73 -8.85 5.20
#